data_AF-A0A8H4NJI8-F1
#
_entry.id   AF-A0A8H4NJI8-F1
#
_cell.length_a   1.000
_cell.length_b   1.000
_cell.length_c   1.000
_cell.angle_alpha   90.00
_cell.angle_beta   90.00
_cell.angle_gamma   90.00
#
_symmetry.space_group_name_H-M   'P 1'
#
loop_
_entity.id
_entity.type
_entity.pdbx_description
1 polymer ?
#
loop_
_entity_poly.entity_id
_entity_poly.type
_entity_poly.pdbx_seq_one_letter_code
_entity_poly.pdbx_strand_id
1 'polypeptide(L)'
;MDVDVQCTICSSSNARRYACCHSAAYCSLECQQTDWRTHRLLCAKFEEQAQHSFASRPSPTHYLAIFFPMDKTRPSLVWVDTKKDKNEYIGRDLRQVRGNVLRRRPSTQDTLNLWFLNPDVLPCNITTNKAIHSTILTLIGDIWGDFIWKGPVVAVMRKGTGFEPRHSTDITLTAYRDAIDYLGYYRDTIGSMIEPGQEDHFSKLILSDRISKVIGVCINCLCDQINRQELQIVEVTVPKTHPLFNLEGDDPCDIPALFGMDLIVKSYSNNQPNDDKTPPADDL
;
A
#
# COMPACT_ATOMS: atom_id res chain seq x y z
N MET A 1 -3.33 -15.86 22.05
CA MET A 1 -2.38 -16.22 20.98
C MET A 1 -2.34 -15.02 20.06
N ASP A 2 -1.21 -14.31 20.02
CA ASP A 2 -1.05 -13.15 19.14
C ASP A 2 -1.13 -13.66 17.69
N VAL A 3 -2.04 -13.11 16.90
CA VAL A 3 -2.20 -13.54 15.49
C VAL A 3 -0.90 -13.19 14.79
N ASP A 4 -0.26 -14.16 14.14
CA ASP A 4 1.00 -13.96 13.42
C ASP A 4 0.82 -12.81 12.41
N VAL A 5 1.49 -11.68 12.66
CA VAL A 5 1.35 -10.46 11.85
C VAL A 5 2.47 -10.45 10.83
N GLN A 6 2.10 -10.36 9.55
CA GLN A 6 3.07 -10.31 8.47
C GLN A 6 3.43 -8.87 8.08
N CYS A 7 4.66 -8.68 7.59
CA CYS A 7 5.12 -7.39 7.10
C CYS A 7 4.32 -6.95 5.86
N THR A 8 3.77 -5.74 5.89
CA THR A 8 3.00 -5.13 4.79
C THR A 8 3.79 -5.05 3.49
N ILE A 9 5.13 -4.94 3.54
CA ILE A 9 5.98 -4.79 2.35
C ILE A 9 6.56 -6.11 1.83
N CYS A 10 7.04 -6.99 2.70
CA CYS A 10 7.79 -8.19 2.29
C CYS A 10 7.22 -9.52 2.79
N SER A 11 6.17 -9.47 3.62
CA SER A 11 5.47 -10.63 4.19
C SER A 11 6.30 -11.52 5.11
N SER A 12 7.42 -11.01 5.62
CA SER A 12 8.13 -11.63 6.75
C SER A 12 7.19 -11.76 7.95
N SER A 13 7.21 -12.92 8.62
CA SER A 13 6.49 -13.18 9.88
C SER A 13 7.11 -12.45 11.08
N ASN A 14 8.35 -11.97 10.96
CA ASN A 14 9.02 -11.19 12.02
C ASN A 14 8.59 -9.72 11.99
N ALA A 15 7.29 -9.44 11.86
CA ALA A 15 6.77 -8.08 11.78
C ALA A 15 6.15 -7.63 13.10
N ARG A 16 6.26 -6.33 13.37
CA ARG A 16 5.59 -5.69 14.51
C ARG A 16 4.63 -4.64 14.00
N ARG A 17 3.47 -4.53 14.64
CA ARG A 17 2.49 -3.49 14.33
C ARG A 17 3.12 -2.12 14.56
N TYR A 18 2.83 -1.20 13.64
CA TYR A 18 3.24 0.19 13.82
C TYR A 18 2.55 0.79 15.04
N ALA A 19 3.33 1.43 15.92
CA ALA A 19 2.87 1.81 17.25
C ALA A 19 1.78 2.89 17.26
N CYS A 20 1.68 3.71 16.22
CA CYS A 20 0.70 4.80 16.15
C CYS A 20 -0.67 4.29 15.69
N CYS A 21 -0.78 3.67 14.52
CA CYS A 21 -2.08 3.27 13.95
C CYS A 21 -2.49 1.82 14.24
N HIS A 22 -1.55 0.96 14.63
CA HIS A 22 -1.74 -0.49 14.82
C HIS A 22 -2.37 -1.26 13.64
N SER A 23 -2.45 -0.65 12.45
CA SER A 23 -3.17 -1.13 11.26
C SER A 23 -2.25 -1.68 10.16
N ALA A 24 -0.96 -1.34 10.19
CA ALA A 24 0.09 -1.93 9.36
C ALA A 24 1.19 -2.53 10.25
N ALA A 25 2.02 -3.40 9.68
CA ALA A 25 3.14 -4.00 10.39
C ALA A 25 4.37 -4.11 9.50
N TYR A 26 5.54 -3.95 10.11
CA TYR A 26 6.82 -3.97 9.41
C TYR A 26 7.82 -4.82 10.17
N CYS A 27 8.67 -5.54 9.44
CA CYS A 27 9.78 -6.29 10.03
C CYS A 27 11.03 -5.43 10.24
N SER A 28 11.08 -4.25 9.65
CA SER A 28 12.26 -3.37 9.70
C SER A 28 11.90 -1.92 9.37
N LEU A 29 12.81 -0.98 9.69
CA LEU A 29 12.65 0.44 9.42
C LEU A 29 12.59 0.72 7.91
N GLU A 30 13.34 -0.05 7.12
CA GLU A 30 13.36 0.07 5.66
C GLU A 30 11.99 -0.28 5.07
N CYS A 31 11.35 -1.35 5.55
CA CYS A 31 9.99 -1.70 5.15
C CYS A 31 8.98 -0.62 5.57
N GLN A 32 9.15 -0.01 6.74
CA GLN A 32 8.30 1.10 7.17
C GLN A 32 8.48 2.34 6.29
N GLN A 33 9.72 2.75 6.02
CA GLN A 33 10.01 3.91 5.18
C GLN A 33 9.57 3.69 3.73
N THR A 34 9.63 2.45 3.24
CA THR A 34 9.08 2.04 1.95
C THR A 34 7.60 2.33 1.82
N ASP A 35 6.83 2.03 2.86
CA ASP A 35 5.39 2.32 2.86
C ASP A 35 5.07 3.76 3.27
N TRP A 36 6.00 4.47 3.90
CA TRP A 36 5.71 5.72 4.62
C TRP A 36 4.96 6.76 3.80
N ARG A 37 5.39 6.98 2.56
CA ARG A 37 4.78 7.97 1.64
C ARG A 37 3.28 7.75 1.46
N THR A 38 2.86 6.49 1.33
CA THR A 38 1.46 6.10 1.15
C THR A 38 0.77 5.93 2.50
N HIS A 39 1.41 5.25 3.44
CA HIS A 39 0.94 5.00 4.80
C HIS A 39 0.50 6.27 5.53
N ARG A 40 1.33 7.32 5.50
CA ARG A 40 1.10 8.58 6.22
C ARG A 40 -0.19 9.29 5.78
N LEU A 41 -0.71 9.00 4.59
CA LEU A 41 -1.95 9.61 4.10
C LEU A 41 -3.16 9.25 4.96
N LEU A 42 -3.14 8.06 5.58
CA LEU A 42 -4.25 7.52 6.36
C LEU A 42 -3.86 7.12 7.80
N CYS A 43 -2.57 7.06 8.13
CA CYS A 43 -2.07 6.63 9.45
C CYS A 43 -2.75 7.33 10.63
N ALA A 44 -2.74 8.67 10.63
CA ALA A 44 -3.36 9.47 11.70
C ALA A 44 -4.87 9.21 11.83
N LYS A 45 -5.55 8.94 10.70
CA LYS A 45 -6.98 8.62 10.71
C LYS A 45 -7.27 7.24 11.29
N PHE A 46 -6.40 6.26 11.04
CA PHE A 46 -6.50 4.96 11.71
C PHE A 46 -6.20 5.04 13.21
N GLU A 47 -5.20 5.83 13.60
CA GLU A 47 -4.90 6.10 15.01
C GLU A 47 -6.11 6.71 15.72
N GLU A 48 -6.71 7.76 15.15
CA GLU A 48 -7.92 8.41 15.69
C GLU A 48 -9.04 7.38 15.91
N GLN A 49 -9.31 6.51 14.94
CA GLN A 49 -10.33 5.46 15.08
C GLN A 49 -9.96 4.42 16.16
N ALA A 50 -8.69 4.02 16.24
CA ALA A 50 -8.21 3.04 17.20
C ALA A 50 -8.24 3.56 18.64
N GLN A 51 -7.82 4.82 18.87
CA GLN A 51 -7.84 5.48 20.18
C GLN A 51 -9.26 5.51 20.76
N HIS A 52 -10.27 5.74 19.91
CA HIS A 52 -11.66 5.74 20.31
C HIS A 52 -12.30 4.35 20.30
N SER A 53 -11.54 3.25 20.18
CA SER A 53 -12.09 1.89 20.08
C SER A 53 -13.19 1.77 19.02
N PHE A 54 -13.07 2.52 17.93
CA PHE A 54 -14.08 2.65 16.88
C PHE A 54 -15.45 3.13 17.39
N ALA A 55 -15.49 3.95 18.45
CA ALA A 55 -16.74 4.51 19.00
C ALA A 55 -17.50 5.40 18.01
N SER A 56 -16.82 5.94 17.00
CA SER A 56 -17.45 6.67 15.89
C SER A 56 -18.26 5.77 14.94
N ARG A 57 -18.17 4.43 15.09
CA ARG A 57 -18.89 3.46 14.25
C ARG A 57 -20.40 3.70 14.39
N PRO A 58 -21.11 4.07 13.32
CA PRO A 58 -22.52 4.43 13.42
C PRO A 58 -23.42 3.27 13.85
N SER A 59 -23.12 2.05 13.43
CA SER A 59 -23.83 0.85 13.87
C SER A 59 -23.00 -0.42 13.63
N PRO A 60 -23.39 -1.58 14.19
CA PRO A 60 -22.69 -2.86 13.98
C PRO A 60 -22.61 -3.33 12.52
N THR A 61 -23.37 -2.72 11.60
CA THR A 61 -23.34 -3.06 10.17
C THR A 61 -22.49 -2.11 9.34
N HIS A 62 -21.90 -1.09 9.98
CA HIS A 62 -20.94 -0.20 9.37
C HIS A 62 -19.53 -0.76 9.54
N TYR A 63 -18.78 -0.78 8.45
CA TYR A 63 -17.38 -1.20 8.41
C TYR A 63 -16.53 -0.10 7.79
N LEU A 64 -15.28 -0.01 8.22
CA LEU A 64 -14.33 0.93 7.63
C LEU A 64 -14.01 0.52 6.19
N ALA A 65 -14.01 1.53 5.33
CA ALA A 65 -13.60 1.46 3.93
C ALA A 65 -12.66 2.63 3.61
N ILE A 66 -11.89 2.48 2.53
CA ILE A 66 -11.05 3.55 1.99
C ILE A 66 -11.72 4.10 0.74
N PHE A 67 -11.97 5.39 0.75
CA PHE A 67 -12.56 6.11 -0.36
C PHE A 67 -11.49 6.90 -1.11
N PHE A 68 -11.46 6.73 -2.42
CA PHE A 68 -10.66 7.50 -3.36
C PHE A 68 -11.58 8.48 -4.10
N PRO A 69 -11.74 9.71 -3.57
CA PRO A 69 -12.54 10.73 -4.23
C PRO A 69 -11.97 11.10 -5.59
N MET A 70 -12.83 11.28 -6.60
CA MET A 70 -12.37 11.67 -7.94
C MET A 70 -11.94 13.13 -8.02
N ASP A 71 -12.51 13.98 -7.18
CA ASP A 71 -12.37 15.44 -7.18
C ASP A 71 -11.27 15.94 -6.24
N LYS A 72 -10.82 15.12 -5.29
CA LYS A 72 -9.77 15.45 -4.31
C LYS A 72 -8.50 14.64 -4.56
N THR A 73 -7.38 15.10 -4.01
CA THR A 73 -6.06 14.49 -4.20
C THR A 73 -5.73 13.44 -3.14
N ARG A 74 -6.50 13.31 -2.06
CA ARG A 74 -6.19 12.41 -0.94
C ARG A 74 -7.29 11.38 -0.71
N PRO A 75 -6.93 10.13 -0.37
CA PRO A 75 -7.91 9.15 0.08
C PRO A 75 -8.43 9.51 1.48
N SER A 76 -9.58 8.95 1.84
CA SER A 76 -10.21 9.14 3.14
C SER A 76 -10.78 7.85 3.71
N LEU A 77 -10.81 7.73 5.05
CA LEU A 77 -11.57 6.68 5.73
C LEU A 77 -13.05 7.04 5.80
N VAL A 78 -13.91 6.08 5.46
CA VAL A 78 -15.37 6.22 5.52
C VAL A 78 -16.02 4.98 6.11
N TRP A 79 -17.20 5.15 6.71
CA TRP A 79 -18.04 4.05 7.21
C TRP A 79 -19.05 3.62 6.14
N VAL A 80 -19.08 2.34 5.79
CA VAL A 80 -19.99 1.78 4.77
C VAL A 80 -20.97 0.80 5.41
N ASP A 81 -22.28 1.01 5.19
CA ASP A 81 -23.35 0.17 5.72
C ASP A 81 -23.65 -1.05 4.83
N THR A 82 -23.39 -2.23 5.36
CA THR A 82 -23.63 -3.52 4.68
C THR A 82 -25.09 -3.94 4.57
N LYS A 83 -26.01 -3.30 5.33
CA LYS A 83 -27.44 -3.64 5.22
C LYS A 83 -28.09 -3.07 3.97
N LYS A 84 -27.56 -1.96 3.43
CA LYS A 84 -28.04 -1.37 2.18
C LYS A 84 -27.62 -2.18 0.94
N ASP A 85 -26.55 -2.99 1.06
CA ASP A 85 -26.02 -3.83 -0.03
C ASP A 85 -26.99 -4.93 -0.52
N LYS A 86 -28.10 -5.23 0.17
CA LYS A 86 -29.04 -6.26 -0.33
C LYS A 86 -29.80 -5.81 -1.58
N ASN A 87 -29.98 -4.51 -1.80
CA ASN A 87 -30.73 -3.97 -2.94
C ASN A 87 -30.05 -2.77 -3.63
N GLU A 88 -29.00 -2.16 -3.05
CA GLU A 88 -28.29 -1.02 -3.66
C GLU A 88 -26.86 -1.40 -4.01
N TYR A 89 -26.67 -1.74 -5.27
CA TYR A 89 -25.39 -1.98 -5.92
C TYR A 89 -24.54 -0.70 -5.93
N ILE A 90 -23.56 -0.56 -5.04
CA ILE A 90 -22.72 0.65 -4.89
C ILE A 90 -21.61 0.77 -5.97
N GLY A 91 -21.46 -0.20 -6.87
CA GLY A 91 -20.49 -0.11 -7.97
C GLY A 91 -20.84 -1.04 -9.11
N ARG A 92 -20.83 -0.54 -10.35
CA ARG A 92 -21.17 -1.31 -11.56
C ARG A 92 -20.11 -2.31 -12.01
N ASP A 93 -18.91 -2.22 -11.47
CA ASP A 93 -17.87 -3.21 -11.65
C ASP A 93 -17.13 -3.44 -10.33
N LEU A 94 -16.71 -4.68 -10.12
CA LEU A 94 -16.10 -5.18 -8.88
C LEU A 94 -14.81 -5.90 -9.24
N ARG A 95 -13.68 -5.41 -8.73
CA ARG A 95 -12.42 -6.15 -8.78
C ARG A 95 -12.13 -6.76 -7.43
N GLN A 96 -12.05 -8.08 -7.41
CA GLN A 96 -11.69 -8.86 -6.24
C GLN A 96 -10.18 -9.05 -6.21
N VAL A 97 -9.53 -8.60 -5.14
CA VAL A 97 -8.10 -8.75 -4.87
C VAL A 97 -7.94 -9.73 -3.72
N ARG A 98 -7.38 -10.90 -4.01
CA ARG A 98 -7.16 -12.04 -3.10
C ARG A 98 -5.71 -12.20 -2.68
N GLY A 99 -4.81 -11.40 -3.23
CA GLY A 99 -3.39 -11.45 -2.95
C GLY A 99 -2.64 -10.26 -3.51
N ASN A 100 -1.37 -10.17 -3.13
CA ASN A 100 -0.39 -9.25 -3.65
C ASN A 100 0.97 -9.95 -3.81
N VAL A 101 1.20 -10.52 -5.00
CA VAL A 101 2.44 -11.25 -5.28
C VAL A 101 3.68 -10.36 -5.27
N LEU A 102 3.55 -9.05 -5.59
CA LEU A 102 4.65 -8.09 -5.48
C LEU A 102 5.19 -8.01 -4.05
N ARG A 103 4.30 -8.19 -3.06
CA ARG A 103 4.65 -8.16 -1.63
C ARG A 103 4.84 -9.55 -1.04
N ARG A 104 4.91 -10.59 -1.87
CA ARG A 104 5.01 -12.01 -1.46
C ARG A 104 3.81 -12.53 -0.66
N ARG A 105 2.61 -11.99 -0.91
CA ARG A 105 1.33 -12.53 -0.40
C ARG A 105 0.53 -13.12 -1.56
N PRO A 106 0.76 -14.37 -1.97
CA PRO A 106 -0.02 -14.95 -3.07
C PRO A 106 -1.51 -15.12 -2.72
N SER A 107 -1.83 -15.18 -1.43
CA SER A 107 -3.20 -15.26 -0.91
C SER A 107 -3.33 -14.52 0.41
N THR A 108 -4.47 -13.88 0.64
CA THR A 108 -4.86 -13.27 1.92
C THR A 108 -6.01 -14.06 2.55
N GLN A 109 -6.15 -13.99 3.87
CA GLN A 109 -7.26 -14.64 4.58
C GLN A 109 -8.62 -13.98 4.26
N ASP A 110 -8.56 -12.66 4.08
CA ASP A 110 -9.70 -11.81 3.73
C ASP A 110 -9.48 -11.22 2.35
N THR A 111 -10.59 -11.00 1.65
CA THR A 111 -10.59 -10.47 0.30
C THR A 111 -10.73 -8.95 0.33
N LEU A 112 -9.91 -8.26 -0.45
CA LEU A 112 -10.07 -6.84 -0.76
C LEU A 112 -10.95 -6.68 -2.01
N ASN A 113 -11.98 -5.85 -1.93
CA ASN A 113 -12.87 -5.54 -3.04
C ASN A 113 -12.72 -4.06 -3.43
N LEU A 114 -12.49 -3.80 -4.72
CA LEU A 114 -12.45 -2.46 -5.29
C LEU A 114 -13.74 -2.21 -6.08
N TRP A 115 -14.51 -1.23 -5.64
CA TRP A 115 -15.77 -0.81 -6.25
C TRP A 115 -15.55 0.49 -7.00
N PHE A 116 -15.99 0.54 -8.25
CA PHE A 116 -15.92 1.75 -9.07
C PHE A 116 -17.10 1.82 -10.04
N LEU A 117 -17.32 3.01 -10.58
CA LEU A 117 -18.34 3.24 -11.59
C LEU A 117 -17.82 2.79 -12.96
N ASN A 118 -18.67 2.12 -13.73
CA ASN A 118 -18.36 1.80 -15.12
C ASN A 118 -18.27 3.13 -15.91
N PRO A 119 -17.16 3.38 -16.64
CA PRO A 119 -16.97 4.61 -17.43
C PRO A 119 -18.03 4.81 -18.52
N ASP A 120 -18.69 3.74 -18.98
CA ASP A 120 -19.67 3.78 -20.07
C ASP A 120 -21.11 4.08 -19.59
N VAL A 121 -21.30 4.35 -18.30
CA VAL A 121 -22.63 4.59 -17.73
C VAL A 121 -22.73 5.99 -17.12
N LEU A 122 -23.77 6.73 -17.52
CA LEU A 122 -24.18 8.01 -16.94
C LEU A 122 -24.09 7.99 -15.41
N PRO A 123 -23.58 9.07 -14.76
CA PRO A 123 -23.66 10.47 -15.20
C PRO A 123 -22.48 10.99 -16.05
N CYS A 124 -22.74 12.03 -16.85
CA CYS A 124 -21.81 12.65 -17.81
C CYS A 124 -20.63 13.44 -17.20
N ASN A 125 -20.38 13.35 -15.90
CA ASN A 125 -19.38 14.16 -15.20
C ASN A 125 -18.25 13.34 -14.56
N ILE A 126 -18.07 12.07 -14.96
CA ILE A 126 -16.97 11.24 -14.48
C ILE A 126 -15.65 11.72 -15.09
N THR A 127 -14.76 12.23 -14.25
CA THR A 127 -13.39 12.63 -14.61
C THR A 127 -12.35 11.64 -14.08
N THR A 128 -11.09 11.82 -14.47
CA THR A 128 -9.94 11.11 -13.89
C THR A 128 -9.92 11.27 -12.37
N ASN A 129 -9.65 10.17 -11.67
CA ASN A 129 -9.59 10.17 -10.21
C ASN A 129 -8.31 10.84 -9.72
N LYS A 130 -8.42 12.07 -9.21
CA LYS A 130 -7.25 12.83 -8.73
C LYS A 130 -6.57 12.18 -7.53
N ALA A 131 -7.31 11.50 -6.65
CA ALA A 131 -6.72 10.85 -5.46
C ALA A 131 -5.76 9.73 -5.86
N ILE A 132 -6.12 8.97 -6.90
CA ILE A 132 -5.28 7.91 -7.46
C ILE A 132 -4.11 8.55 -8.23
N HIS A 133 -4.40 9.38 -9.24
CA HIS A 133 -3.41 9.81 -10.23
C HIS A 133 -2.47 10.93 -9.78
N SER A 134 -2.92 11.86 -8.94
CA SER A 134 -2.11 13.04 -8.56
C SER A 134 -1.24 12.82 -7.33
N THR A 135 -1.62 11.91 -6.43
CA THR A 135 -0.91 11.70 -5.16
C THR A 135 -0.43 10.27 -5.01
N ILE A 136 -1.29 9.27 -5.17
CA ILE A 136 -0.88 7.89 -4.87
C ILE A 136 0.11 7.37 -5.92
N LEU A 137 -0.22 7.53 -7.20
CA LEU A 137 0.58 7.02 -8.31
C LEU A 137 1.94 7.73 -8.44
N THR A 138 1.97 9.04 -8.20
CA THR A 138 3.23 9.81 -8.10
C THR A 138 4.09 9.39 -6.91
N LEU A 139 3.49 8.93 -5.80
CA LEU A 139 4.25 8.47 -4.63
C LEU A 139 4.84 7.07 -4.78
N ILE A 140 4.26 6.23 -5.64
CA ILE A 140 4.73 4.85 -5.85
C ILE A 140 5.93 4.82 -6.82
N GLY A 141 6.09 5.80 -7.70
CA GLY A 141 7.32 6.08 -8.47
C GLY A 141 7.70 5.04 -9.54
N ASP A 142 7.25 3.79 -9.39
CA ASP A 142 7.62 2.65 -10.25
C ASP A 142 6.44 1.94 -10.89
N ILE A 143 5.28 2.61 -10.90
CA ILE A 143 4.01 2.09 -11.43
C ILE A 143 4.12 1.76 -12.92
N TRP A 144 3.36 0.74 -13.32
CA TRP A 144 3.37 0.22 -14.69
C TRP A 144 1.99 0.19 -15.33
N GLY A 145 0.95 0.48 -14.56
CA GLY A 145 -0.41 0.61 -15.06
C GLY A 145 -0.51 1.83 -15.99
N ASP A 146 -1.06 1.60 -17.17
CA ASP A 146 -1.44 2.63 -18.13
C ASP A 146 -2.93 2.99 -18.01
N PHE A 147 -3.65 2.30 -17.11
CA PHE A 147 -5.08 2.50 -16.95
C PHE A 147 -5.40 3.78 -16.20
N ILE A 148 -6.18 4.63 -16.85
CA ILE A 148 -6.67 5.87 -16.27
C ILE A 148 -7.95 5.57 -15.48
N TRP A 149 -7.80 5.28 -14.19
CA TRP A 149 -8.92 5.20 -13.25
C TRP A 149 -9.76 6.50 -13.26
N LYS A 150 -11.04 6.36 -13.58
CA LYS A 150 -12.04 7.44 -13.62
C LYS A 150 -13.08 7.22 -12.54
N GLY A 151 -13.66 8.32 -12.04
CA GLY A 151 -14.73 8.28 -11.06
C GLY A 151 -14.29 7.89 -9.65
N PRO A 152 -15.23 7.87 -8.70
CA PRO A 152 -14.97 7.45 -7.34
C PRO A 152 -14.60 5.97 -7.28
N VAL A 153 -13.62 5.63 -6.44
CA VAL A 153 -13.26 4.24 -6.13
C VAL A 153 -13.40 4.02 -4.62
N VAL A 154 -13.94 2.89 -4.21
CA VAL A 154 -14.06 2.48 -2.81
C VAL A 154 -13.40 1.12 -2.63
N ALA A 155 -12.46 1.03 -1.68
CA ALA A 155 -11.86 -0.22 -1.25
C ALA A 155 -12.52 -0.70 0.04
N VAL A 156 -13.04 -1.94 0.03
CA VAL A 156 -13.69 -2.58 1.18
C VAL A 156 -13.08 -3.95 1.44
N MET A 157 -13.01 -4.37 2.70
CA MET A 157 -12.57 -5.73 3.05
C MET A 157 -13.75 -6.65 3.34
N ARG A 158 -13.63 -7.91 2.88
CA ARG A 158 -14.60 -8.96 3.10
C ARG A 158 -13.94 -10.21 3.66
N LYS A 159 -14.58 -10.81 4.67
CA LYS A 159 -14.06 -11.94 5.41
C LYS A 159 -14.09 -13.22 4.59
N GLY A 160 -12.94 -13.88 4.48
CA GLY A 160 -12.77 -15.15 3.75
C GLY A 160 -12.37 -14.99 2.28
N THR A 161 -12.05 -16.13 1.66
CA THR A 161 -11.46 -16.25 0.31
C THR A 161 -12.43 -16.82 -0.74
N GLY A 162 -13.70 -17.01 -0.38
CA GLY A 162 -14.71 -17.59 -1.26
C GLY A 162 -15.04 -16.72 -2.48
N PHE A 163 -15.67 -17.34 -3.49
CA PHE A 163 -16.33 -16.61 -4.58
C PHE A 163 -17.52 -15.86 -3.95
N GLU A 164 -17.40 -14.52 -3.84
CA GLU A 164 -18.30 -13.64 -3.08
C GLU A 164 -18.34 -13.88 -1.55
N PRO A 165 -17.34 -13.42 -0.80
CA PRO A 165 -17.42 -13.44 0.66
C PRO A 165 -18.58 -12.54 1.11
N ARG A 166 -19.44 -13.03 2.02
CA ARG A 166 -20.70 -12.35 2.40
C ARG A 166 -20.59 -11.41 3.60
N HIS A 167 -19.51 -11.53 4.36
CA HIS A 167 -19.34 -10.76 5.60
C HIS A 167 -18.29 -9.68 5.35
N SER A 168 -18.61 -8.42 5.63
CA SER A 168 -17.62 -7.34 5.59
C SER A 168 -16.80 -7.33 6.88
N THR A 169 -15.61 -6.76 6.79
CA THR A 169 -14.74 -6.49 7.92
C THR A 169 -14.07 -5.13 7.72
N ASP A 170 -13.54 -4.54 8.79
CA ASP A 170 -12.87 -3.25 8.70
C ASP A 170 -11.61 -3.35 7.84
N ILE A 171 -11.45 -2.43 6.91
CA ILE A 171 -10.24 -2.34 6.08
C ILE A 171 -9.01 -1.99 6.92
N THR A 172 -7.84 -2.49 6.52
CA THR A 172 -6.55 -2.22 7.17
C THR A 172 -5.62 -1.41 6.28
N LEU A 173 -4.55 -0.85 6.84
CA LEU A 173 -3.50 -0.20 6.06
C LEU A 173 -2.68 -1.19 5.22
N THR A 174 -2.64 -2.47 5.59
CA THR A 174 -2.11 -3.52 4.70
C THR A 174 -2.98 -3.67 3.46
N ALA A 175 -4.31 -3.74 3.62
CA ALA A 175 -5.22 -3.78 2.48
C ALA A 175 -5.21 -2.49 1.65
N TYR A 176 -4.94 -1.34 2.28
CA TYR A 176 -4.68 -0.09 1.55
C TYR A 176 -3.47 -0.22 0.62
N ARG A 177 -2.35 -0.77 1.11
CA ARG A 177 -1.16 -1.04 0.28
C ARG A 177 -1.49 -1.98 -0.89
N ASP A 178 -2.29 -3.01 -0.63
CA ASP A 178 -2.71 -3.95 -1.68
C ASP A 178 -3.64 -3.27 -2.70
N ALA A 179 -4.52 -2.35 -2.27
CA ALA A 179 -5.37 -1.58 -3.17
C ALA A 179 -4.56 -0.66 -4.09
N ILE A 180 -3.60 0.09 -3.54
CA ILE A 180 -2.81 1.01 -4.35
C ILE A 180 -1.83 0.29 -5.27
N ASP A 181 -1.27 -0.85 -4.84
CA ASP A 181 -0.49 -1.71 -5.72
C ASP A 181 -1.40 -2.25 -6.84
N TYR A 182 -2.64 -2.67 -6.54
CA TYR A 182 -3.56 -3.14 -7.57
C TYR A 182 -3.81 -2.05 -8.62
N LEU A 183 -4.22 -0.87 -8.16
CA LEU A 183 -4.60 0.26 -9.00
C LEU A 183 -3.40 0.78 -9.83
N GLY A 184 -2.21 0.86 -9.24
CA GLY A 184 -1.00 1.37 -9.91
C GLY A 184 -0.34 0.38 -10.87
N TYR A 185 -0.63 -0.90 -10.74
CA TYR A 185 -0.10 -1.95 -11.62
C TYR A 185 -1.18 -2.56 -12.53
N TYR A 186 -2.34 -1.94 -12.61
CA TYR A 186 -3.44 -2.38 -13.48
C TYR A 186 -3.22 -1.92 -14.93
N ARG A 187 -3.32 -2.84 -15.87
CA ARG A 187 -3.34 -2.58 -17.30
C ARG A 187 -4.66 -3.04 -17.91
N ASP A 188 -5.17 -2.23 -18.83
CA ASP A 188 -6.38 -2.62 -19.54
C ASP A 188 -6.16 -3.92 -20.31
N THR A 189 -7.19 -4.78 -20.41
CA THR A 189 -7.16 -6.12 -21.02
C THR A 189 -6.29 -7.20 -20.36
N ILE A 190 -5.31 -6.82 -19.53
CA ILE A 190 -4.36 -7.74 -18.88
C ILE A 190 -4.74 -7.98 -17.41
N GLY A 191 -5.25 -6.94 -16.73
CA GLY A 191 -5.51 -6.95 -15.29
C GLY A 191 -4.34 -6.37 -14.49
N SER A 192 -4.32 -6.59 -13.17
CA SER A 192 -3.24 -6.09 -12.31
C SER A 192 -2.14 -7.13 -12.15
N MET A 193 -0.89 -6.71 -12.31
CA MET A 193 0.27 -7.60 -12.13
C MET A 193 0.41 -8.14 -10.71
N ILE A 194 -0.29 -7.61 -9.71
CA ILE A 194 -0.25 -8.17 -8.36
C ILE A 194 -1.10 -9.44 -8.20
N GLU A 195 -1.94 -9.73 -9.20
CA GLU A 195 -2.73 -10.94 -9.35
C GLU A 195 -2.72 -11.35 -10.83
N PRO A 196 -1.59 -11.85 -11.35
CA PRO A 196 -1.55 -12.30 -12.74
C PRO A 196 -2.57 -13.42 -12.91
N GLY A 197 -3.47 -13.28 -13.88
CA GLY A 197 -4.36 -14.37 -14.28
C GLY A 197 -3.54 -15.64 -14.54
N GLN A 198 -4.11 -16.83 -14.28
CA GLN A 198 -3.37 -18.09 -14.37
C GLN A 198 -2.64 -18.30 -15.71
N GLU A 199 -3.10 -17.66 -16.79
CA GLU A 199 -2.55 -17.79 -18.14
C GLU A 199 -1.66 -16.63 -18.62
N ASP A 200 -1.47 -15.58 -17.82
CA ASP A 200 -0.70 -14.43 -18.30
C ASP A 200 0.81 -14.63 -18.12
N HIS A 201 1.43 -15.24 -19.13
CA HIS A 201 2.87 -15.45 -19.23
C HIS A 201 3.66 -14.14 -19.17
N PHE A 202 3.11 -13.04 -19.70
CA PHE A 202 3.79 -11.75 -19.75
C PHE A 202 3.86 -11.11 -18.37
N SER A 203 2.74 -11.06 -17.64
CA SER A 203 2.73 -10.57 -16.25
C SER A 203 3.67 -11.39 -15.36
N LYS A 204 3.73 -12.72 -15.50
CA LYS A 204 4.64 -13.58 -14.74
C LYS A 204 6.13 -13.29 -15.03
N LEU A 205 6.49 -13.08 -16.30
CA LEU A 205 7.85 -12.73 -16.70
C LEU A 205 8.28 -11.37 -16.13
N ILE A 206 7.43 -10.34 -16.27
CA ILE A 206 7.72 -9.00 -15.75
C ILE A 206 7.78 -9.00 -14.21
N LEU A 207 6.85 -9.71 -13.55
CA LEU A 207 6.92 -9.96 -12.10
C LEU A 207 8.22 -10.63 -11.71
N SER A 208 8.70 -11.62 -12.46
CA SER A 208 9.95 -12.32 -12.16
C SER A 208 11.16 -11.39 -12.26
N ASP A 209 11.19 -10.47 -13.23
CA ASP A 209 12.25 -9.45 -13.32
C ASP A 209 12.14 -8.40 -12.20
N ARG A 210 10.93 -7.99 -11.80
CA ARG A 210 10.73 -6.97 -10.74
C ARG A 210 10.92 -7.52 -9.32
N ILE A 211 10.53 -8.76 -9.08
CA ILE A 211 10.82 -9.51 -7.84
C ILE A 211 12.28 -9.95 -7.81
N SER A 212 12.98 -9.91 -8.95
CA SER A 212 14.42 -10.16 -8.98
C SER A 212 15.10 -9.25 -7.98
N LYS A 213 16.06 -9.85 -7.28
CA LYS A 213 16.75 -9.20 -6.19
C LYS A 213 18.15 -8.86 -6.65
N VAL A 214 18.63 -7.71 -6.20
CA VAL A 214 20.02 -7.30 -6.35
C VAL A 214 20.70 -7.58 -5.01
N ILE A 215 21.94 -8.05 -5.05
CA ILE A 215 22.78 -8.17 -3.86
C ILE A 215 23.28 -6.75 -3.54
N GLY A 216 23.02 -6.32 -2.32
CA GLY A 216 23.49 -5.05 -1.78
C GLY A 216 24.16 -5.25 -0.43
N VAL A 217 24.59 -4.15 0.17
CA VAL A 217 25.27 -4.14 1.45
C VAL A 217 24.55 -3.17 2.39
N CYS A 218 24.15 -3.65 3.56
CA CYS A 218 23.65 -2.83 4.66
C CYS A 218 24.81 -2.44 5.55
N ILE A 219 24.98 -1.13 5.79
CA ILE A 219 25.98 -0.60 6.71
C ILE A 219 25.26 -0.19 8.00
N ASN A 220 25.37 -1.03 9.03
CA ASN A 220 24.68 -0.86 10.30
C ASN A 220 25.38 0.17 11.18
N CYS A 221 24.61 1.09 11.75
CA CYS A 221 25.14 2.04 12.73
C CYS A 221 25.45 1.34 14.06
N LEU A 222 26.20 2.00 14.96
CA LEU A 222 26.59 1.43 16.25
C LEU A 222 25.37 0.96 17.08
N CYS A 223 24.26 1.72 17.02
CA CYS A 223 23.02 1.34 17.69
C CYS A 223 22.42 0.05 17.13
N ASP A 224 22.41 -0.14 15.80
CA ASP A 224 21.89 -1.37 15.19
C ASP A 224 22.77 -2.58 15.55
N GLN A 225 24.10 -2.40 15.56
CA GLN A 225 25.04 -3.45 15.96
C GLN A 225 24.78 -3.92 17.40
N ILE A 226 24.57 -2.98 18.33
CA ILE A 226 24.32 -3.31 19.73
C ILE A 226 22.93 -3.92 19.93
N ASN A 227 21.89 -3.32 19.34
CA ASN A 227 20.50 -3.69 19.61
C ASN A 227 20.08 -4.97 18.87
N ARG A 228 20.61 -5.21 17.67
CA ARG A 228 20.24 -6.35 16.82
C ARG A 228 21.30 -7.44 16.79
N GLN A 229 22.46 -7.21 17.42
CA GLN A 229 23.63 -8.10 17.36
C GLN A 229 24.08 -8.39 15.92
N GLU A 230 23.97 -7.39 15.05
CA GLU A 230 24.36 -7.50 13.65
C GLU A 230 25.78 -6.97 13.42
N LEU A 231 26.45 -7.48 12.39
CA LEU A 231 27.75 -6.95 11.97
C LEU A 231 27.59 -5.54 11.40
N GLN A 232 28.68 -4.76 11.41
CA GLN A 232 28.71 -3.42 10.82
C GLN A 232 28.36 -3.43 9.33
N ILE A 233 28.73 -4.48 8.61
CA ILE A 233 28.51 -4.63 7.17
C ILE A 233 27.86 -5.99 6.95
N VAL A 234 26.67 -6.01 6.38
CA VAL A 234 25.88 -7.23 6.14
C VAL A 234 25.45 -7.28 4.67
N GLU A 235 25.68 -8.40 4.00
CA GLU A 235 25.14 -8.63 2.66
C GLU A 235 23.61 -8.80 2.75
N VAL A 236 22.89 -8.04 1.92
CA VAL A 236 21.42 -8.04 1.89
C VAL A 236 20.91 -8.24 0.48
N THR A 237 19.83 -8.99 0.30
CA THR A 237 19.18 -9.12 -1.00
C THR A 237 17.97 -8.19 -1.09
N VAL A 238 18.05 -7.21 -1.97
CA VAL A 238 17.05 -6.13 -2.08
C VAL A 238 16.25 -6.29 -3.37
N PRO A 239 14.90 -6.35 -3.32
CA PRO A 239 14.08 -6.36 -4.54
C PRO A 239 14.34 -5.11 -5.40
N LYS A 240 14.34 -5.22 -6.73
CA LYS A 240 14.49 -4.04 -7.62
C LYS A 240 13.38 -2.99 -7.43
N THR A 241 12.23 -3.37 -6.87
CA THR A 241 11.12 -2.46 -6.51
C THR A 241 11.31 -1.78 -5.15
N HIS A 242 12.44 -1.99 -4.48
CA HIS A 242 12.74 -1.32 -3.23
C HIS A 242 12.89 0.20 -3.47
N PRO A 243 12.35 1.07 -2.60
CA PRO A 243 12.43 2.52 -2.79
C PRO A 243 13.85 3.06 -2.89
N LEU A 244 14.85 2.30 -2.44
CA LEU A 244 16.26 2.60 -2.70
C LEU A 244 16.49 2.93 -4.19
N PHE A 245 15.82 2.23 -5.11
CA PHE A 245 15.96 2.44 -6.56
C PHE A 245 15.04 3.55 -7.13
N ASN A 246 14.07 4.06 -6.36
CA ASN A 246 13.02 4.98 -6.85
C ASN A 246 12.96 6.32 -6.11
N LEU A 247 13.63 6.44 -4.97
CA LEU A 247 13.82 7.71 -4.28
C LEU A 247 14.99 8.40 -4.96
N GLU A 248 14.87 9.70 -5.25
CA GLU A 248 16.04 10.55 -5.50
C GLU A 248 17.05 10.22 -4.40
N GLY A 249 18.19 9.62 -4.80
CA GLY A 249 19.20 9.17 -3.86
C GLY A 249 19.58 10.36 -2.98
N ASP A 250 19.86 10.13 -1.69
CA ASP A 250 20.49 11.17 -0.87
C ASP A 250 21.97 11.29 -1.24
N ASP A 251 22.31 11.08 -2.52
CA ASP A 251 23.67 10.80 -2.96
C ASP A 251 24.51 12.07 -2.80
N PRO A 252 25.40 12.15 -1.80
CA PRO A 252 26.21 13.32 -1.56
C PRO A 252 27.57 13.20 -2.26
N CYS A 253 27.78 12.18 -3.12
CA CYS A 253 29.10 11.78 -3.56
C CYS A 253 29.20 11.50 -5.06
N ASP A 254 30.18 12.13 -5.70
CA ASP A 254 30.58 11.89 -7.10
C ASP A 254 31.39 10.59 -7.29
N ILE A 255 31.64 9.85 -6.20
CA ILE A 255 32.40 8.59 -6.16
C ILE A 255 31.86 7.53 -7.16
N PRO A 256 30.54 7.32 -7.30
CA PRO A 256 30.01 6.34 -8.25
C PRO A 256 30.41 6.68 -9.69
N ALA A 257 30.34 7.97 -10.05
CA ALA A 257 30.75 8.48 -11.35
C ALA A 257 32.26 8.33 -11.61
N LEU A 258 33.11 8.45 -10.58
CA LEU A 258 34.56 8.29 -10.68
C LEU A 258 34.99 6.84 -10.97
N PHE A 259 34.21 5.85 -10.54
CA PHE A 259 34.51 4.42 -10.74
C PHE A 259 33.66 3.74 -11.82
N GLY A 260 32.76 4.48 -12.48
CA GLY A 260 31.82 3.90 -13.44
C GLY A 260 30.87 2.88 -12.81
N MET A 261 30.53 3.07 -11.54
CA MET A 261 29.64 2.20 -10.77
C MET A 261 28.35 2.95 -10.44
N ASP A 262 27.21 2.28 -10.54
CA ASP A 262 25.93 2.80 -10.04
C ASP A 262 25.80 2.41 -8.55
N LEU A 263 26.33 3.23 -7.65
CA LEU A 263 26.12 3.09 -6.21
C LEU A 263 24.91 3.91 -5.79
N ILE A 264 24.01 3.30 -5.02
CA ILE A 264 22.84 3.96 -4.48
C ILE A 264 22.90 3.84 -2.96
N VAL A 265 23.09 4.97 -2.28
CA VAL A 265 23.19 5.03 -0.82
C VAL A 265 21.95 5.72 -0.25
N LYS A 266 21.38 5.15 0.81
CA LYS A 266 20.27 5.76 1.55
C LYS A 266 20.50 5.63 3.04
N SER A 267 20.46 6.76 3.75
CA SER A 267 20.48 6.77 5.21
C SER A 267 19.06 6.74 5.76
N TYR A 268 18.77 5.77 6.62
CA TYR A 268 17.50 5.70 7.33
C TYR A 268 17.63 6.48 8.63
N SER A 269 17.21 7.75 8.64
CA SER A 269 17.15 8.52 9.88
C SER A 269 16.15 7.88 10.83
N ASN A 270 16.55 7.69 12.08
CA ASN A 270 15.67 7.24 13.15
C ASN A 270 14.76 8.41 13.54
N ASN A 271 13.78 8.72 12.70
CA ASN A 271 12.71 9.62 13.11
C ASN A 271 11.89 8.87 14.15
N GLN A 272 12.20 9.13 15.43
CA GLN A 272 11.14 9.10 16.43
C GLN A 272 9.96 9.91 15.89
N PRO A 273 8.72 9.56 16.24
CA PRO A 273 7.57 10.40 15.92
C PRO A 273 7.78 11.73 16.65
N ASN A 274 8.50 12.64 16.00
CA ASN A 274 8.58 14.01 16.45
C ASN A 274 7.17 14.56 16.28
N ASP A 275 6.76 15.21 17.35
CA ASP A 275 5.54 15.96 17.61
C ASP A 275 5.38 17.09 16.56
N ASP A 276 5.26 16.76 15.27
CA ASP A 276 4.94 17.73 14.24
C ASP A 276 3.43 17.98 14.28
N LYS A 277 2.99 18.54 15.41
CA LYS A 277 1.73 19.25 15.59
C LYS A 277 1.83 20.62 14.93
N THR A 278 2.22 20.65 13.67
CA THR A 278 2.05 21.83 12.84
C THR A 278 1.00 21.47 11.80
N PRO A 279 -0.25 21.95 11.92
CA PRO A 279 -1.21 21.77 10.84
C PRO A 279 -0.61 22.42 9.58
N PRO A 280 -0.50 21.70 8.45
CA PRO A 280 -0.17 22.36 7.20
C PRO A 280 -1.30 23.35 6.91
N ALA A 281 -0.92 24.59 6.65
CA ALA A 281 -1.83 25.68 6.34
C ALA A 281 -2.86 25.25 5.30
N ASP A 282 -4.13 25.52 5.59
CA ASP A 282 -5.18 25.54 4.59
C ASP A 282 -4.80 26.60 3.56
N ASP A 283 -4.25 26.18 2.42
CA ASP A 283 -4.18 27.03 1.24
C ASP A 283 -5.54 26.99 0.55
N LEU A 284 -6.15 28.19 0.58
CA LEU A 284 -7.37 28.65 -0.08
C LEU A 284 -7.63 28.09 -1.50
#